data_AF-A0A952U6V7-F1
#
_entry.id   AF-A0A952U6V7-F1
#
_cell.length_a   1.000
_cell.length_b   1.000
_cell.length_c   1.000
_cell.angle_alpha   90.00
_cell.angle_beta   90.00
_cell.angle_gamma   90.00
#
_symmetry.space_group_name_H-M   'P 1'
#
loop_
_entity.id
_entity.type
_entity.pdbx_description
1 polymer ?
#
loop_
_entity_poly.entity_id
_entity_poly.type
_entity_poly.pdbx_seq_one_letter_code
_entity_poly.pdbx_strand_id
1 'polypeptide(L)'
;MNNDEGSPFLWRHASMVRAVVMTVAILSITTFGAIFFYQTWMIKAQASHVPEVPEYLLPGQPVPAQCDYTWRAYYPSNTFYCRNVVDGTFMYAEYSQSRKIITRVSYSVDGETVGDLILAWGIPTGIQRYNWGVEIYWGKRSVWASTEPFTPMSRIFLVAYTLKTPDASAWHGFINGE
;
A
#
# COMPACT_ATOMS: atom_id res chain seq x y z
N MET A 1 -24.50 -46.16 -64.11
CA MET A 1 -24.72 -46.12 -62.65
C MET A 1 -23.37 -46.45 -62.01
N ASN A 2 -22.54 -45.43 -61.79
CA ASN A 2 -21.29 -45.58 -61.05
C ASN A 2 -21.58 -45.07 -59.65
N ASN A 3 -21.60 -45.98 -58.68
CA ASN A 3 -21.71 -45.65 -57.28
C ASN A 3 -20.37 -45.05 -56.85
N ASP A 4 -20.35 -43.73 -56.71
CA ASP A 4 -19.30 -43.00 -56.02
C ASP A 4 -19.30 -43.41 -54.54
N GLU A 5 -18.58 -44.49 -54.22
CA GLU A 5 -18.17 -44.83 -52.85
C GLU A 5 -17.03 -43.90 -52.41
N GLY A 6 -17.29 -42.60 -52.48
CA GLY A 6 -16.40 -41.53 -52.11
C GLY A 6 -16.32 -41.36 -50.59
N SER A 7 -15.40 -42.08 -49.97
CA SER A 7 -14.59 -41.60 -48.83
C SER A 7 -15.27 -41.39 -47.46
N PRO A 8 -15.74 -42.45 -46.78
CA PRO A 8 -16.00 -42.41 -45.32
C PRO A 8 -14.73 -42.08 -44.49
N PHE A 9 -13.55 -42.14 -45.11
CA PHE A 9 -12.26 -41.84 -44.49
C PHE A 9 -12.02 -40.35 -44.24
N LEU A 10 -12.39 -39.46 -45.17
CA LEU A 10 -12.11 -38.01 -45.05
C LEU A 10 -12.93 -37.33 -43.95
N TRP A 11 -14.17 -37.79 -43.72
CA TRP A 11 -15.06 -37.26 -42.67
C TRP A 11 -14.55 -37.55 -41.25
N ARG A 12 -13.91 -38.71 -41.05
CA ARG A 12 -13.35 -39.11 -39.74
C ARG A 12 -12.12 -38.26 -39.36
N HIS A 13 -11.29 -37.89 -40.33
CA HIS A 13 -10.14 -37.02 -40.08
C HIS A 13 -10.57 -35.59 -39.73
N ALA A 14 -11.56 -35.04 -40.44
CA ALA A 14 -12.08 -33.70 -40.15
C ALA A 14 -12.73 -33.62 -38.75
N SER A 15 -13.47 -34.65 -38.32
CA SER A 15 -14.06 -34.69 -36.98
C SER A 15 -13.01 -34.80 -35.88
N MET A 16 -11.96 -35.60 -36.11
CA MET A 16 -10.87 -35.79 -35.14
C MET A 16 -10.06 -34.50 -34.96
N VAL A 17 -9.72 -33.81 -36.06
CA VAL A 17 -9.00 -32.53 -35.99
C VAL A 17 -9.79 -31.47 -35.23
N ARG A 18 -11.11 -31.35 -35.47
CA ARG A 18 -11.98 -30.41 -34.74
C ARG A 18 -12.03 -30.71 -33.23
N ALA A 19 -12.14 -31.98 -32.86
CA ALA A 19 -12.15 -32.40 -31.46
C ALA A 19 -10.83 -32.07 -30.75
N VAL A 20 -9.69 -32.31 -31.41
CA VAL A 20 -8.37 -31.96 -30.87
C VAL A 20 -8.24 -30.44 -30.71
N VAL A 21 -8.61 -29.66 -31.73
CA VAL A 21 -8.53 -28.18 -31.66
C VAL A 21 -9.41 -27.62 -30.53
N MET A 22 -10.65 -28.11 -30.38
CA MET A 22 -11.53 -27.69 -29.29
C MET A 22 -10.97 -28.05 -27.92
N THR A 23 -10.41 -29.25 -27.78
CA THR A 23 -9.82 -29.70 -26.51
C THR A 23 -8.61 -28.85 -26.14
N VAL A 24 -7.73 -28.56 -27.10
CA VAL A 24 -6.58 -27.66 -26.89
C VAL A 24 -7.05 -26.26 -26.50
N ALA A 25 -8.04 -25.70 -27.19
CA ALA A 25 -8.56 -24.36 -26.89
C ALA A 25 -9.14 -24.27 -25.48
N ILE A 26 -9.92 -25.27 -25.05
CA ILE A 26 -10.49 -25.33 -23.68
C ILE A 26 -9.37 -25.43 -22.65
N LEU A 27 -8.39 -26.30 -22.87
CA LEU A 27 -7.23 -26.43 -21.96
C LEU A 27 -6.44 -25.12 -21.88
N SER A 28 -6.23 -24.42 -22.99
CA SER A 28 -5.57 -23.11 -22.98
C SER A 28 -6.38 -22.07 -22.18
N ILE A 29 -7.68 -21.95 -22.42
CA ILE A 29 -8.52 -20.97 -21.70
C ILE A 29 -8.53 -21.24 -20.19
N THR A 30 -8.68 -22.51 -19.79
CA THR A 30 -8.69 -22.88 -18.36
C THR A 30 -7.35 -22.62 -17.69
N THR A 31 -6.23 -22.93 -18.35
CA THR A 31 -4.89 -22.68 -17.81
C THR A 31 -4.58 -21.19 -17.69
N PHE A 32 -4.87 -20.38 -18.71
CA PHE A 32 -4.71 -18.92 -18.62
C PHE A 32 -5.62 -18.32 -17.53
N GLY A 33 -6.87 -18.77 -17.43
CA GLY A 33 -7.79 -18.35 -16.37
C GLY A 33 -7.26 -18.67 -14.98
N ALA A 34 -6.73 -19.88 -14.77
CA ALA A 34 -6.15 -20.30 -13.50
C ALA A 34 -4.89 -19.50 -13.14
N ILE A 35 -4.01 -19.24 -14.10
CA ILE A 35 -2.82 -18.41 -13.91
C ILE A 35 -3.22 -16.99 -13.50
N PHE A 36 -4.17 -16.39 -14.21
CA PHE A 36 -4.64 -15.03 -13.91
C PHE A 36 -5.29 -14.94 -12.52
N PHE A 37 -6.11 -15.93 -12.17
CA PHE A 37 -6.71 -16.03 -10.84
C PHE A 37 -5.65 -16.23 -9.76
N TYR A 38 -4.65 -17.09 -9.98
CA TYR A 38 -3.57 -17.32 -9.02
C TYR A 38 -2.72 -16.06 -8.81
N GLN A 39 -2.36 -15.34 -9.89
CA GLN A 39 -1.60 -14.10 -9.77
C GLN A 39 -2.37 -13.01 -9.02
N THR A 40 -3.66 -12.83 -9.34
CA THR A 40 -4.50 -11.86 -8.62
C THR A 40 -4.68 -12.23 -7.14
N TRP A 41 -4.78 -13.52 -6.82
CA TRP A 41 -4.80 -14.00 -5.45
C TRP A 41 -3.48 -13.75 -4.71
N MET A 42 -2.34 -14.06 -5.33
CA MET A 42 -1.03 -13.85 -4.71
C MET A 42 -0.76 -12.36 -4.43
N ILE A 43 -1.15 -11.47 -5.36
CA ILE A 43 -1.05 -10.02 -5.15
C ILE A 43 -1.92 -9.55 -3.97
N LYS A 44 -3.11 -10.12 -3.79
CA LYS A 44 -3.98 -9.81 -2.64
C LYS A 44 -3.49 -10.45 -1.34
N ALA A 45 -2.94 -11.66 -1.41
CA ALA A 45 -2.45 -12.40 -0.24
C ALA A 45 -1.16 -11.80 0.31
N GLN A 46 -0.36 -11.15 -0.54
CA GLN A 46 0.70 -10.25 -0.12
C GLN A 46 0.12 -8.89 0.29
N ALA A 47 -0.93 -8.92 1.13
CA ALA A 47 -1.43 -7.73 1.79
C ALA A 47 -0.27 -7.14 2.59
N SER A 48 0.11 -5.91 2.24
CA SER A 48 1.16 -5.14 2.91
C SER A 48 1.01 -5.26 4.42
N HIS A 49 2.06 -5.72 5.11
CA HIS A 49 2.09 -5.79 6.55
C HIS A 49 2.36 -4.39 7.10
N VAL A 50 1.45 -3.46 6.86
CA VAL A 50 1.60 -2.11 7.42
C VAL A 50 1.45 -2.23 8.92
N PRO A 51 2.48 -1.86 9.71
CA PRO A 51 2.41 -2.06 11.14
C PRO A 51 1.25 -1.27 11.74
N GLU A 52 0.39 -1.98 12.45
CA GLU A 52 -0.67 -1.38 13.22
C GLU A 52 -0.08 -0.77 14.49
N VAL A 53 -0.42 0.49 14.74
CA VAL A 53 0.00 1.19 15.94
C VAL A 53 -0.81 0.67 17.12
N PRO A 54 -0.17 0.25 18.22
CA PRO A 54 -0.90 -0.17 19.40
C PRO A 54 -1.90 0.90 19.85
N GLU A 55 -3.11 0.48 20.22
CA GLU A 55 -4.22 1.40 20.48
C GLU A 55 -3.90 2.46 21.54
N TYR A 56 -3.13 2.09 22.56
CA TYR A 56 -2.70 2.98 23.65
C TYR A 56 -1.70 4.07 23.21
N LEU A 57 -1.18 4.00 21.98
CA LEU A 57 -0.24 4.97 21.40
C LEU A 57 -0.88 5.82 20.31
N LEU A 58 -2.17 5.59 20.00
CA LEU A 58 -2.88 6.37 18.98
C LEU A 58 -3.07 7.83 19.43
N PRO A 59 -3.19 8.77 18.46
CA PRO A 59 -3.52 10.16 18.77
C PRO A 59 -4.80 10.27 19.60
N GLY A 60 -4.77 11.11 20.64
CA GLY A 60 -5.83 11.26 21.63
C GLY A 60 -5.53 10.54 22.95
N GLN A 61 -4.63 9.56 22.96
CA GLN A 61 -4.22 8.87 24.18
C GLN A 61 -3.24 9.71 25.02
N PRO A 62 -3.16 9.46 26.34
CA PRO A 62 -2.11 10.05 27.18
C PRO A 62 -0.73 9.54 26.75
N VAL A 63 0.31 10.31 27.05
CA VAL A 63 1.69 9.91 26.78
C VAL A 63 2.14 8.81 27.74
N PRO A 64 2.78 7.72 27.26
CA PRO A 64 3.34 6.69 28.12
C PRO A 64 4.38 7.23 29.10
N ALA A 65 4.45 6.64 30.30
CA ALA A 65 5.39 7.06 31.34
C ALA A 65 6.86 6.90 30.91
N GLN A 66 7.15 5.91 30.08
CA GLN A 66 8.47 5.61 29.53
C GLN A 66 8.93 6.59 28.42
N CYS A 67 8.18 7.66 28.16
CA CYS A 67 8.59 8.64 27.16
C CYS A 67 9.78 9.47 27.63
N ASP A 68 10.89 9.31 26.93
CA ASP A 68 12.02 10.22 27.06
C ASP A 68 11.66 11.53 26.34
N TYR A 69 11.55 12.61 27.10
CA TYR A 69 11.25 13.95 26.57
C TYR A 69 12.52 14.51 25.93
N THR A 70 12.82 14.01 24.74
CA THR A 70 14.09 14.26 24.06
C THR A 70 14.24 15.68 23.52
N TRP A 71 13.15 16.37 23.17
CA TRP A 71 13.22 17.69 22.53
C TRP A 71 11.94 18.52 22.65
N ARG A 72 12.08 19.83 22.93
CA ARG A 72 10.99 20.80 22.76
C ARG A 72 10.84 21.09 21.27
N ALA A 73 9.65 20.93 20.71
CA ALA A 73 9.39 21.35 19.34
C ALA A 73 9.70 22.85 19.20
N TYR A 74 10.25 23.23 18.04
CA TYR A 74 10.59 24.60 17.70
C TYR A 74 9.46 25.57 18.08
N TYR A 75 9.87 26.72 18.62
CA TYR A 75 9.03 27.83 19.09
C TYR A 75 7.94 28.19 18.06
N PRO A 76 6.68 28.50 18.44
CA PRO A 76 6.14 28.63 19.78
C PRO A 76 5.05 27.56 20.00
N SER A 77 5.36 26.41 20.58
CA SER A 77 4.29 25.44 20.80
C SER A 77 4.51 24.64 22.08
N ASN A 78 3.42 24.48 22.84
CA ASN A 78 3.29 23.59 23.99
C ASN A 78 3.34 22.12 23.52
N THR A 79 4.33 21.80 22.70
CA THR A 79 4.46 20.55 21.96
C THR A 79 5.85 19.97 22.19
N PHE A 80 5.88 18.68 22.55
CA PHE A 80 7.10 17.95 22.84
C PHE A 80 7.16 16.69 21.99
N TYR A 81 8.37 16.28 21.62
CA TYR A 81 8.59 14.99 20.99
C TYR A 81 9.06 13.98 22.02
N CYS A 82 8.31 12.88 22.10
CA CYS A 82 8.74 11.65 22.74
C CYS A 82 9.32 10.73 21.67
N ARG A 83 10.52 10.21 21.92
CA ARG A 83 11.07 9.08 21.17
C ARG A 83 11.01 7.84 22.05
N ASN A 84 10.57 6.73 21.49
CA ASN A 84 10.56 5.45 22.18
C ASN A 84 10.87 4.28 21.23
N VAL A 85 11.08 3.10 21.79
CA VAL A 85 11.12 1.84 21.06
C VAL A 85 9.96 1.00 21.53
N VAL A 86 9.08 0.63 20.60
CA VAL A 86 7.90 -0.20 20.88
C VAL A 86 8.00 -1.41 19.95
N ASP A 87 8.03 -2.60 20.55
CA ASP A 87 8.16 -3.87 19.82
C ASP A 87 9.34 -3.89 18.83
N GLY A 88 10.48 -3.33 19.25
CA GLY A 88 11.70 -3.26 18.44
C GLY A 88 11.69 -2.16 17.37
N THR A 89 10.62 -1.39 17.23
CA THR A 89 10.47 -0.33 16.23
C THR A 89 10.57 1.05 16.86
N PHE A 90 11.28 1.98 16.21
CA PHE A 90 11.33 3.37 16.66
C PHE A 90 9.99 4.06 16.45
N MET A 91 9.50 4.65 17.55
CA MET A 91 8.32 5.48 17.59
C MET A 91 8.71 6.92 17.92
N TYR A 92 8.10 7.87 17.21
CA TYR A 92 8.13 9.29 17.52
C TYR A 92 6.70 9.77 17.78
N ALA A 93 6.43 10.28 18.98
CA ALA A 93 5.14 10.83 19.35
C ALA A 93 5.25 12.34 19.62
N GLU A 94 4.33 13.10 19.03
CA GLU A 94 4.13 14.52 19.30
C GLU A 94 3.07 14.69 20.39
N TYR A 95 3.44 15.34 21.48
CA TYR A 95 2.61 15.52 22.67
C TYR A 95 2.22 16.97 22.88
N SER A 96 0.93 17.22 23.10
CA SER A 96 0.43 18.55 23.49
C SER A 96 0.40 18.67 25.00
N GLN A 97 1.26 19.51 25.57
CA GLN A 97 1.34 19.75 27.03
C GLN A 97 0.06 20.36 27.60
N SER A 98 -0.60 21.24 26.85
CA SER A 98 -1.86 21.88 27.28
C SER A 98 -3.02 20.89 27.36
N ARG A 99 -3.12 19.98 26.39
CA ARG A 99 -4.20 18.98 26.30
C ARG A 99 -3.87 17.66 27.00
N LYS A 100 -2.59 17.45 27.32
CA LYS A 100 -2.05 16.22 27.91
C LYS A 100 -2.33 14.95 27.10
N ILE A 101 -2.24 15.06 25.77
CA ILE A 101 -2.50 13.94 24.84
C ILE A 101 -1.47 13.89 23.71
N ILE A 102 -1.30 12.69 23.14
CA ILE A 102 -0.61 12.46 21.87
C ILE A 102 -1.43 13.10 20.75
N THR A 103 -0.78 13.85 19.88
CA THR A 103 -1.39 14.57 18.75
C THR A 103 -0.99 14.00 17.40
N ARG A 104 0.22 13.45 17.32
CA ARG A 104 0.74 12.70 16.20
C ARG A 104 1.62 11.58 16.73
N VAL A 105 1.60 10.44 16.08
CA VAL A 105 2.54 9.35 16.33
C VAL A 105 3.04 8.82 15.01
N SER A 106 4.32 8.50 14.91
CA SER A 106 4.93 7.93 13.71
C SER A 106 5.88 6.79 14.04
N TYR A 107 5.90 5.78 13.19
CA TYR A 107 6.71 4.57 13.31
C TYR A 107 7.60 4.42 12.09
N SER A 108 8.83 3.97 12.33
CA SER A 108 9.69 3.48 11.26
C SER A 108 9.09 2.22 10.64
N VAL A 109 9.12 2.19 9.32
CA VAL A 109 8.68 1.06 8.50
C VAL A 109 9.81 0.73 7.53
N ASP A 110 9.96 -0.55 7.19
CA ASP A 110 11.01 -1.00 6.30
C ASP A 110 10.47 -2.07 5.35
N GLY A 111 10.73 -1.88 4.07
CA GLY A 111 10.36 -2.81 3.01
C GLY A 111 9.10 -2.45 2.23
N GLU A 112 8.18 -1.65 2.77
CA GLU A 112 6.96 -1.25 2.06
C GLU A 112 7.19 -0.13 1.05
N THR A 113 6.33 -0.10 0.04
CA THR A 113 6.27 0.96 -0.98
C THR A 113 4.97 1.75 -0.91
N VAL A 114 4.96 2.92 -1.55
CA VAL A 114 3.72 3.70 -1.72
C VAL A 114 2.63 2.88 -2.42
N GLY A 115 2.99 2.07 -3.41
CA GLY A 115 2.07 1.21 -4.15
C GLY A 115 1.40 0.17 -3.25
N ASP A 116 2.15 -0.45 -2.34
CA ASP A 116 1.62 -1.41 -1.37
C ASP A 116 0.56 -0.77 -0.47
N LEU A 117 0.78 0.48 -0.04
CA LEU A 117 -0.18 1.23 0.74
C LEU A 117 -1.40 1.68 -0.06
N ILE A 118 -1.24 1.98 -1.34
CA ILE A 118 -2.40 2.28 -2.20
C ILE A 118 -3.28 1.05 -2.33
N LEU A 119 -2.69 -0.15 -2.43
CA LEU A 119 -3.45 -1.40 -2.44
C LEU A 119 -4.13 -1.67 -1.08
N ALA A 120 -3.45 -1.39 0.03
CA ALA A 120 -3.97 -1.67 1.37
C ALA A 120 -5.00 -0.65 1.87
N TRP A 121 -4.78 0.65 1.62
CA TRP A 121 -5.56 1.75 2.18
C TRP A 121 -6.40 2.51 1.14
N GLY A 122 -6.28 2.16 -0.14
CA GLY A 122 -6.99 2.80 -1.25
C GLY A 122 -6.27 4.05 -1.78
N ILE A 123 -7.02 4.92 -2.44
CA ILE A 123 -6.48 6.12 -3.08
C ILE A 123 -6.14 7.18 -2.01
N PRO A 124 -4.94 7.80 -2.05
CA PRO A 124 -4.63 8.88 -1.14
C PRO A 124 -5.58 10.07 -1.28
N THR A 125 -5.78 10.78 -0.17
CA THR A 125 -6.58 12.01 -0.12
C THR A 125 -5.75 13.27 -0.39
N GLY A 126 -4.44 13.24 -0.12
CA GLY A 126 -3.59 14.40 -0.26
C GLY A 126 -2.10 14.09 -0.32
N ILE A 127 -1.31 15.12 -0.64
CA ILE A 127 0.15 15.07 -0.77
C ILE A 127 0.75 16.40 -0.32
N GLN A 128 1.89 16.33 0.36
CA GLN A 128 2.75 17.47 0.64
C GLN A 128 4.18 17.12 0.23
N ARG A 129 4.80 17.99 -0.57
CA ARG A 129 6.17 17.81 -1.03
C ARG A 129 7.10 18.72 -0.24
N TYR A 130 8.23 18.17 0.15
CA TYR A 130 9.32 18.86 0.83
C TYR A 130 10.61 18.62 0.04
N ASN A 131 11.63 19.45 0.27
CA ASN A 131 12.91 19.31 -0.42
C ASN A 131 13.62 17.96 -0.16
N TRP A 132 13.20 17.21 0.85
CA TRP A 132 13.86 15.98 1.33
C TRP A 132 12.90 14.79 1.48
N GLY A 133 11.63 14.95 1.10
CA GLY A 133 10.63 13.90 1.26
C GLY A 133 9.26 14.27 0.71
N VAL A 134 8.41 13.27 0.56
CA VAL A 134 7.00 13.43 0.22
C VAL A 134 6.19 12.84 1.35
N GLU A 135 5.26 13.62 1.90
CA GLU A 135 4.25 13.09 2.81
C GLU A 135 2.94 12.87 2.04
N ILE A 136 2.39 11.66 2.14
CA ILE A 136 1.17 11.26 1.45
C ILE A 136 0.10 10.97 2.49
N TYR A 137 -1.13 11.45 2.30
CA TYR A 137 -2.19 11.42 3.32
C TYR A 137 -3.38 10.55 2.90
N TRP A 138 -3.89 9.75 3.85
CA TRP A 138 -5.16 9.00 3.81
C TRP A 138 -6.05 9.44 4.99
N GLY A 139 -6.52 10.69 4.95
CA GLY A 139 -7.25 11.33 6.04
C GLY A 139 -6.35 11.58 7.25
N LYS A 140 -6.55 10.83 8.34
CA LYS A 140 -5.79 10.95 9.60
C LYS A 140 -4.50 10.11 9.62
N ARG A 141 -4.20 9.40 8.52
CA ARG A 141 -3.00 8.62 8.32
C ARG A 141 -2.11 9.32 7.30
N SER A 142 -0.81 9.24 7.46
CA SER A 142 0.14 9.70 6.46
C SER A 142 1.37 8.81 6.42
N VAL A 143 2.13 8.89 5.33
CA VAL A 143 3.44 8.24 5.23
C VAL A 143 4.46 9.17 4.64
N TRP A 144 5.70 8.99 5.07
CA TRP A 144 6.85 9.68 4.53
C TRP A 144 7.59 8.80 3.53
N ALA A 145 7.79 9.28 2.32
CA ALA A 145 8.47 8.59 1.23
C ALA A 145 9.61 9.44 0.63
N SER A 146 10.50 8.79 -0.11
CA SER A 146 11.58 9.49 -0.84
C SER A 146 11.02 10.36 -1.98
N THR A 147 11.68 11.49 -2.26
CA THR A 147 11.24 12.46 -3.27
C THR A 147 11.51 12.06 -4.70
N GLU A 148 12.61 11.36 -5.00
CA GLU A 148 13.08 11.27 -6.39
C GLU A 148 13.72 9.92 -6.75
N PRO A 149 13.23 9.24 -7.82
CA PRO A 149 11.93 9.48 -8.47
C PRO A 149 10.77 9.06 -7.56
N PHE A 150 9.74 9.90 -7.45
CA PHE A 150 8.50 9.56 -6.73
C PHE A 150 7.59 8.71 -7.60
N THR A 151 7.56 7.41 -7.33
CA THR A 151 6.84 6.39 -8.10
C THR A 151 6.06 5.48 -7.15
N PRO A 152 5.17 4.59 -7.65
CA PRO A 152 4.56 3.57 -6.80
C PRO A 152 5.59 2.71 -6.05
N MET A 153 6.79 2.54 -6.60
CA MET A 153 7.86 1.74 -5.99
C MET A 153 8.71 2.52 -4.98
N SER A 154 8.41 3.80 -4.74
CA SER A 154 9.13 4.60 -3.75
C SER A 154 8.94 3.99 -2.37
N ARG A 155 10.05 3.76 -1.67
CA ARG A 155 10.05 3.24 -0.31
C ARG A 155 9.46 4.27 0.64
N ILE A 156 8.68 3.77 1.59
CA ILE A 156 8.23 4.53 2.75
C ILE A 156 9.24 4.36 3.88
N PHE A 157 9.41 5.40 4.68
CA PHE A 157 10.31 5.41 5.84
C PHE A 157 9.56 5.51 7.16
N LEU A 158 8.41 6.17 7.13
CA LEU A 158 7.59 6.40 8.30
C LEU A 158 6.12 6.26 7.93
N VAL A 159 5.35 5.62 8.82
CA VAL A 159 3.89 5.74 8.87
C VAL A 159 3.53 6.61 10.05
N ALA A 160 2.61 7.55 9.87
CA ALA A 160 2.15 8.45 10.90
C ALA A 160 0.62 8.49 11.01
N TYR A 161 0.15 8.73 12.23
CA TYR A 161 -1.26 8.91 12.58
C TYR A 161 -1.40 10.24 13.30
N THR A 162 -2.42 11.02 12.95
CA THR A 162 -2.67 12.36 13.50
C THR A 162 -4.11 12.50 13.99
N LEU A 163 -4.31 13.35 14.99
CA LEU A 163 -5.65 13.65 15.53
C LEU A 163 -6.52 14.41 14.52
N LYS A 164 -5.90 15.24 13.68
CA LYS A 164 -6.56 16.08 12.67
C LYS A 164 -6.05 15.77 11.27
N THR A 165 -6.93 15.81 10.29
CA THR A 165 -6.53 15.78 8.88
C THR A 165 -5.65 16.99 8.58
N PRO A 166 -4.42 16.80 8.08
CA PRO A 166 -3.55 17.90 7.69
C PRO A 166 -4.14 18.69 6.53
N ASP A 167 -3.79 19.98 6.46
CA ASP A 167 -4.09 20.82 5.31
C ASP A 167 -3.04 20.56 4.23
N ALA A 168 -3.36 19.64 3.32
CA ALA A 168 -2.45 19.19 2.27
C ALA A 168 -3.11 19.35 0.90
N SER A 169 -2.29 19.51 -0.14
CA SER A 169 -2.76 19.55 -1.52
C SER A 169 -3.46 18.24 -1.87
N ALA A 170 -4.50 18.31 -2.71
CA ALA A 170 -5.22 17.12 -3.16
C ALA A 170 -4.28 16.15 -3.90
N TRP A 171 -4.54 14.85 -3.76
CA TRP A 171 -3.79 13.83 -4.48
C TRP A 171 -4.19 13.82 -5.97
N HIS A 172 -3.20 13.94 -6.84
CA HIS A 172 -3.37 13.92 -8.31
C HIS A 172 -2.60 12.78 -8.99
N GLY A 173 -2.15 11.78 -8.22
CA GLY A 173 -1.34 10.68 -8.73
C GLY A 173 0.16 10.95 -8.71
N PHE A 174 0.91 10.06 -9.37
CA PHE A 174 2.35 10.16 -9.53
C PHE A 174 2.69 11.12 -10.65
N ILE A 175 2.62 12.42 -10.34
CA ILE A 175 3.08 13.47 -11.24
C ILE A 175 4.59 13.68 -11.03
N ASN A 176 5.33 13.56 -12.13
CA ASN A 176 6.74 13.95 -12.19
C ASN A 176 6.78 15.46 -12.45
N GLY A 177 7.27 16.23 -11.47
CA GLY A 177 7.53 17.66 -11.61
C GLY A 177 6.51 18.56 -10.90
N GLU A 178 7.03 19.54 -10.17
CA GLU A 178 7.42 20.81 -10.80
C GLU A 178 8.91 21.07 -10.56
#